data_AF-A0AAN8U2Q2-F1
#
_entry.id   AF-A0AAN8U2Q2-F1
#
_cell.length_a   1.000
_cell.length_b   1.000
_cell.length_c   1.000
_cell.angle_alpha   90.00
_cell.angle_beta   90.00
_cell.angle_gamma   90.00
#
_symmetry.space_group_name_H-M   'P 1'
#
loop_
_entity.id
_entity.type
_entity.pdbx_description
1 polymer ?
#
loop_
_entity_poly.entity_id
_entity_poly.type
_entity_poly.pdbx_seq_one_letter_code
_entity_poly.pdbx_strand_id
1 'polypeptide(L)'
;MALAINRKSAFLALLVLVMWANEATARDLNEASMIQKHEMWMTRFGREYKDDAEKAKRFNIFKDNVDYIESINKAGIRSYKLSINGFADLTNEEFRATHNGYKASSHQKSSKTISFRYENVTAPATMD
;
A
#
# COMPACT_ATOMS: atom_id res chain seq x y z
N MET A 1 -32.82 20.46 -42.81
CA MET A 1 -33.00 19.00 -42.88
C MET A 1 -33.29 18.51 -41.47
N ALA A 2 -34.51 18.08 -41.18
CA ALA A 2 -34.92 17.64 -39.85
C ALA A 2 -34.40 16.21 -39.62
N LEU A 3 -33.55 16.02 -38.60
CA LEU A 3 -33.07 14.70 -38.21
C LEU A 3 -34.26 13.94 -37.58
N ALA A 4 -34.87 13.02 -38.33
CA ALA A 4 -35.92 12.16 -37.80
C ALA A 4 -35.30 11.17 -36.81
N ILE A 5 -35.43 11.47 -35.51
CA ILE A 5 -34.94 10.60 -34.44
C ILE A 5 -35.81 9.34 -34.42
N ASN A 6 -35.24 8.21 -34.82
CA ASN A 6 -35.90 6.91 -34.77
C ASN A 6 -36.19 6.55 -33.31
N ARG A 7 -37.43 6.11 -33.00
CA ARG A 7 -37.85 5.70 -31.66
C ARG A 7 -36.88 4.69 -31.02
N LYS A 8 -36.32 3.77 -31.81
CA LYS A 8 -35.30 2.81 -31.34
C LYS A 8 -33.98 3.49 -30.98
N SER A 9 -33.54 4.47 -31.77
CA SER A 9 -32.34 5.26 -31.51
C SER A 9 -32.49 6.15 -30.27
N ALA A 10 -33.68 6.72 -30.05
CA ALA A 10 -33.99 7.45 -28.82
C ALA A 10 -33.92 6.55 -27.58
N PHE A 11 -34.48 5.33 -27.65
CA PHE A 11 -34.39 4.36 -26.56
C PHE A 11 -32.95 3.94 -26.25
N LEU A 12 -32.13 3.67 -27.28
CA LEU A 12 -30.72 3.34 -27.09
C LEU A 12 -29.94 4.49 -26.43
N ALA A 13 -30.16 5.73 -26.86
CA ALA A 13 -29.53 6.90 -26.25
C ALA A 13 -29.92 7.06 -24.77
N LEU A 14 -31.20 6.83 -24.44
CA LEU A 14 -31.68 6.87 -23.05
C LEU A 14 -31.00 5.80 -22.19
N LEU A 15 -30.85 4.56 -22.68
CA LEU A 15 -30.17 3.48 -21.95
C LEU A 15 -28.71 3.82 -21.67
N VAL A 16 -28.00 4.40 -22.64
CA VAL A 16 -26.62 4.85 -22.46
C VAL A 16 -26.57 5.95 -21.40
N LEU A 17 -27.42 6.97 -21.47
CA LEU A 17 -27.45 8.04 -20.47
C LEU A 17 -27.72 7.51 -19.05
N VAL A 18 -28.62 6.54 -18.90
CA VAL A 18 -28.92 5.89 -17.61
C VAL A 18 -27.71 5.11 -17.09
N MET A 19 -27.01 4.36 -17.95
CA MET A 19 -25.79 3.64 -17.57
C MET A 19 -24.69 4.61 -17.09
N TRP A 20 -24.47 5.71 -17.81
CA TRP A 20 -23.49 6.73 -17.44
C TRP A 20 -23.84 7.41 -16.11
N ALA A 21 -25.12 7.75 -15.90
CA ALA A 21 -25.58 8.33 -14.65
C ALA A 21 -25.37 7.35 -13.47
N ASN A 22 -25.66 6.06 -13.67
CA ASN A 22 -25.45 5.03 -12.65
C ASN A 22 -23.97 4.81 -12.32
N GLU A 23 -23.09 4.91 -13.32
CA GLU A 23 -21.64 4.84 -13.08
C GLU A 23 -21.13 6.06 -12.30
N ALA A 24 -21.59 7.26 -12.64
CA ALA A 24 -21.23 8.48 -11.92
C ALA A 24 -21.66 8.42 -10.45
N THR A 25 -22.91 8.02 -10.17
CA THR A 25 -23.40 7.89 -8.78
C THR A 25 -22.66 6.81 -8.01
N ALA A 26 -22.29 5.69 -8.65
CA ALA A 26 -21.52 4.64 -8.01
C ALA A 26 -20.11 5.11 -7.61
N ARG A 27 -19.46 5.94 -8.44
CA ARG A 27 -18.16 6.54 -8.14
C ARG A 27 -18.23 7.48 -6.94
N ASP A 28 -19.23 8.37 -6.90
CA ASP A 28 -19.43 9.31 -5.79
C ASP A 28 -19.68 8.57 -4.46
N LEU A 29 -20.50 7.51 -4.48
CA LEU A 29 -20.75 6.69 -3.29
C LEU A 29 -19.48 5.98 -2.79
N ASN A 30 -18.65 5.47 -3.70
CA ASN A 30 -17.39 4.83 -3.32
C ASN A 30 -16.39 5.84 -2.74
N GLU A 31 -16.32 7.05 -3.31
CA GLU A 31 -15.48 8.12 -2.80
C GLU A 31 -15.92 8.57 -1.41
N ALA A 32 -17.22 8.80 -1.20
CA ALA A 32 -17.78 9.15 0.11
C ALA A 32 -17.49 8.07 1.17
N SER A 33 -17.62 6.78 0.81
CA SER A 33 -17.27 5.65 1.66
C SER A 33 -15.78 5.65 2.04
N MET A 34 -14.89 5.96 1.09
CA MET A 34 -13.45 6.04 1.36
C MET A 34 -13.10 7.22 2.27
N ILE A 35 -13.73 8.38 2.07
CA ILE A 35 -13.57 9.55 2.95
C ILE A 35 -13.98 9.18 4.39
N GLN A 36 -15.12 8.54 4.56
CA GLN A 36 -15.59 8.09 5.87
C GLN A 36 -14.61 7.11 6.54
N LYS A 37 -14.06 6.14 5.78
CA LYS A 37 -13.02 5.23 6.29
C LYS A 37 -11.78 5.99 6.75
N HIS A 38 -11.33 6.99 6.00
CA HIS A 38 -10.18 7.81 6.36
C HIS A 38 -10.43 8.62 7.63
N GLU A 39 -11.61 9.21 7.81
CA GLU A 39 -11.96 9.95 9.03
C GLU A 39 -12.04 9.05 10.27
N MET A 40 -12.63 7.86 10.14
CA MET A 40 -12.64 6.86 11.21
C MET A 40 -11.22 6.42 11.57
N TRP A 41 -10.37 6.20 10.57
CA TRP A 41 -8.97 5.86 10.76
C TRP A 41 -8.20 6.98 11.44
N MET A 42 -8.37 8.23 11.00
CA MET A 42 -7.74 9.40 11.63
C MET A 42 -8.10 9.50 13.10
N THR A 43 -9.39 9.35 13.41
CA THR A 43 -9.90 9.37 14.79
C THR A 43 -9.28 8.23 15.62
N ARG A 44 -9.20 7.02 15.05
CA ARG A 44 -8.63 5.84 15.73
C ARG A 44 -7.14 5.99 16.06
N PHE A 45 -6.37 6.62 15.18
CA PHE A 45 -4.92 6.77 15.32
C PHE A 45 -4.48 8.16 15.79
N GLY A 46 -5.42 9.04 16.14
CA GLY A 46 -5.16 10.40 16.60
C GLY A 46 -4.41 11.25 15.57
N ARG A 47 -4.83 11.19 14.30
CA ARG A 47 -4.19 11.92 13.21
C ARG A 47 -4.84 13.28 13.01
N GLU A 48 -4.01 14.31 13.06
CA GLU A 48 -4.34 15.69 12.74
C GLU A 48 -3.34 16.21 11.70
N TYR A 49 -3.82 16.95 10.72
CA TYR A 49 -3.00 17.54 9.65
C TYR A 49 -2.99 19.05 9.77
N LYS A 50 -1.95 19.69 9.23
CA LYS A 50 -1.76 21.13 9.36
C LYS A 50 -2.82 21.94 8.60
N ASP A 51 -3.17 21.48 7.41
CA ASP A 51 -4.09 22.16 6.49
C ASP A 51 -4.85 21.17 5.60
N ASP A 52 -5.87 21.67 4.91
CA ASP A 52 -6.72 20.87 4.03
C ASP A 52 -5.97 20.30 2.83
N ALA A 53 -4.91 20.98 2.36
CA ALA A 53 -4.10 20.49 1.25
C ALA A 53 -3.25 19.29 1.67
N GLU A 54 -2.69 19.31 2.87
CA GLU A 54 -2.01 18.18 3.48
C GLU A 54 -3.00 17.03 3.72
N LYS A 55 -4.19 17.32 4.28
CA LYS A 55 -5.23 16.29 4.48
C LYS A 55 -5.62 15.62 3.16
N ALA A 56 -5.78 16.39 2.07
CA ALA A 56 -6.09 15.86 0.75
C ALA A 56 -4.94 15.00 0.20
N LYS A 57 -3.68 15.44 0.35
CA LYS A 57 -2.51 14.65 -0.05
C LYS A 57 -2.44 13.33 0.73
N ARG A 58 -2.61 13.38 2.05
CA ARG A 58 -2.58 12.21 2.94
C ARG A 58 -3.73 11.25 2.67
N PHE A 59 -4.91 11.78 2.34
CA PHE A 59 -6.07 11.00 1.91
C PHE A 59 -5.78 10.21 0.62
N ASN A 60 -5.13 10.82 -0.38
CA ASN A 60 -4.76 10.10 -1.60
C ASN A 60 -3.80 8.94 -1.31
N ILE A 61 -2.79 9.16 -0.46
CA ILE A 61 -1.86 8.10 -0.03
C ILE A 61 -2.59 6.99 0.72
N PHE A 62 -3.51 7.36 1.61
CA PHE A 62 -4.37 6.43 2.33
C PHE A 62 -5.19 5.55 1.39
N LYS A 63 -5.82 6.16 0.39
CA LYS A 63 -6.60 5.44 -0.64
C LYS A 63 -5.72 4.44 -1.39
N ASP A 64 -4.55 4.88 -1.88
CA ASP A 64 -3.63 4.01 -2.62
C ASP A 64 -3.16 2.81 -1.76
N ASN A 65 -2.90 3.05 -0.48
CA ASN A 65 -2.53 2.00 0.47
C ASN A 65 -3.68 1.03 0.77
N VAL A 66 -4.92 1.50 0.88
CA VAL A 66 -6.11 0.65 1.05
C VAL A 66 -6.31 -0.24 -0.19
N ASP A 67 -6.23 0.34 -1.38
CA ASP A 67 -6.34 -0.39 -2.65
C ASP A 67 -5.23 -1.44 -2.78
N TYR A 68 -4.00 -1.11 -2.35
CA TYR A 68 -2.90 -2.06 -2.27
C TYR A 68 -3.21 -3.23 -1.32
N ILE A 69 -3.69 -2.94 -0.11
CA ILE A 69 -4.07 -3.96 0.88
C ILE A 69 -5.15 -4.89 0.31
N GLU A 70 -6.19 -4.33 -0.29
CA GLU A 70 -7.30 -5.09 -0.87
C GLU A 70 -6.83 -5.97 -2.03
N SER A 71 -5.98 -5.44 -2.92
CA SER A 71 -5.45 -6.21 -4.06
C SER A 71 -4.57 -7.40 -3.62
N ILE A 72 -3.68 -7.20 -2.64
CA ILE A 72 -2.82 -8.26 -2.09
C ILE A 72 -3.65 -9.33 -1.37
N ASN A 73 -4.62 -8.91 -0.56
CA ASN A 73 -5.49 -9.83 0.16
C ASN A 73 -6.41 -10.62 -0.77
N LYS A 74 -6.91 -9.98 -1.84
CA LYS A 74 -7.75 -10.63 -2.87
C LYS A 74 -6.97 -11.61 -3.73
N ALA A 75 -5.71 -11.29 -4.06
CA ALA A 75 -4.86 -12.18 -4.84
C ALA A 75 -4.60 -13.51 -4.11
N GLY A 76 -4.55 -13.51 -2.77
CA GLY A 76 -4.41 -14.73 -1.97
C GLY A 76 -3.09 -15.48 -2.16
N ILE A 77 -2.12 -14.87 -2.84
CA ILE A 77 -0.82 -15.47 -3.16
C ILE A 77 0.09 -15.52 -1.92
N ARG A 78 -0.08 -14.56 -1.00
CA ARG A 78 0.77 -14.42 0.19
C ARG A 78 0.22 -15.25 1.34
N SER A 79 1.11 -15.83 2.14
CA SER A 79 0.77 -16.55 3.38
C SER A 79 0.27 -15.63 4.51
N TYR A 80 0.30 -14.31 4.29
CA TYR A 80 -0.13 -13.30 5.25
C TYR A 80 -1.13 -12.33 4.61
N LYS A 81 -1.91 -11.68 5.47
CA LYS A 81 -2.85 -10.63 5.09
C LYS A 81 -2.34 -9.28 5.55
N LEU A 82 -2.57 -8.26 4.73
CA LEU A 82 -2.32 -6.87 5.09
C LEU A 82 -3.56 -6.27 5.74
N SER A 83 -3.37 -5.29 6.61
CA SER A 83 -4.45 -4.54 7.25
C SER A 83 -4.07 -3.07 7.37
N ILE A 84 -5.09 -2.21 7.45
CA ILE A 84 -4.90 -0.78 7.65
C ILE A 84 -4.29 -0.57 9.05
N ASN A 85 -3.14 0.08 9.10
CA ASN A 85 -2.39 0.36 10.32
C ASN A 85 -2.17 1.88 10.49
N GLY A 86 -1.42 2.29 11.52
CA GLY A 86 -1.16 3.71 11.80
C GLY A 86 -0.26 4.42 10.79
N PHE A 87 0.29 3.72 9.80
CA PHE A 87 1.16 4.27 8.75
C PHE A 87 0.47 4.33 7.39
N ALA A 88 -0.85 4.16 7.35
CA ALA A 88 -1.61 4.10 6.11
C ALA A 88 -1.59 5.43 5.31
N ASP A 89 -1.23 6.56 5.91
CA ASP A 89 -1.09 7.87 5.25
C ASP A 89 0.35 8.19 4.78
N LEU A 90 1.28 7.24 4.91
CA LEU A 90 2.67 7.40 4.52
C LEU A 90 3.00 6.65 3.23
N THR A 91 3.86 7.23 2.41
CA THR A 91 4.49 6.48 1.33
C THR A 91 5.58 5.57 1.86
N ASN A 92 6.01 4.58 1.06
CA ASN A 92 7.09 3.69 1.43
C ASN A 92 8.41 4.44 1.66
N GLU A 93 8.67 5.49 0.89
CA GLU A 93 9.86 6.35 1.02
C GLU A 93 9.82 7.15 2.32
N GLU A 94 8.67 7.76 2.65
CA GLU A 94 8.46 8.48 3.90
C GLU A 94 8.61 7.55 5.11
N PHE A 95 8.01 6.36 5.04
CA PHE A 95 8.12 5.34 6.08
C PHE A 95 9.59 4.92 6.27
N ARG A 96 10.33 4.64 5.19
CA ARG A 96 11.74 4.29 5.27
C ARG A 96 12.60 5.41 5.83
N ALA A 97 12.35 6.66 5.43
CA ALA A 97 13.14 7.80 5.89
C ALA A 97 12.99 8.06 7.40
N THR A 98 11.81 7.78 7.96
CA THR A 98 11.47 8.10 9.35
C THR A 98 11.58 6.91 10.31
N HIS A 99 11.32 5.69 9.82
CA HIS A 99 11.23 4.49 10.67
C HIS A 99 12.33 3.46 10.40
N ASN A 100 13.13 3.62 9.34
CA ASN A 100 14.26 2.72 9.06
C ASN A 100 15.60 3.40 9.37
N GLY A 101 16.13 3.14 10.57
CA GLY A 101 17.39 3.72 11.05
C GLY A 101 18.64 2.88 10.78
N TYR A 102 18.49 1.68 10.20
CA TYR A 102 19.63 0.79 9.99
C TYR A 102 20.55 1.34 8.91
N LYS A 103 21.70 1.85 9.34
CA LYS A 103 22.82 2.20 8.48
C LYS A 103 23.81 1.04 8.53
N ALA A 104 23.89 0.27 7.46
CA ALA A 104 24.96 -0.71 7.31
C ALA A 104 26.28 0.05 7.35
N SER A 105 27.00 -0.02 8.47
CA SER A 105 28.32 0.57 8.55
C SER A 105 29.17 -0.14 7.50
N SER A 106 29.81 0.61 6.59
CA SER A 106 30.82 0.07 5.68
C SER A 106 32.11 -0.27 6.44
N HIS A 107 32.01 -0.88 7.62
CA HIS A 107 33.06 -1.74 8.10
C HIS A 107 33.09 -2.92 7.12
N GLN A 108 33.77 -2.70 6.00
CA GLN A 108 34.61 -3.75 5.45
C GLN A 108 35.54 -4.15 6.60
N LYS A 109 35.05 -5.00 7.51
CA LYS A 109 35.91 -5.96 8.14
C LYS A 109 36.48 -6.69 6.95
N SER A 110 37.68 -6.30 6.52
CA SER A 110 38.49 -7.21 5.76
C SER A 110 38.40 -8.50 6.55
N SER A 111 37.80 -9.51 5.94
CA SER A 111 37.87 -10.84 6.48
C SER A 111 39.35 -11.17 6.43
N LYS A 112 40.08 -10.75 7.46
CA LYS A 112 41.33 -11.36 7.83
C LYS A 112 40.88 -12.76 8.22
N THR A 113 40.82 -13.62 7.20
CA THR A 113 40.66 -15.05 7.35
C THR A 113 41.81 -15.46 8.26
N ILE A 114 41.56 -15.50 9.56
CA ILE A 114 42.38 -16.28 10.46
C ILE A 114 41.97 -17.70 10.10
N SER A 115 42.65 -18.28 9.11
CA SER A 115 42.53 -19.70 8.87
C SER A 115 42.99 -20.36 10.17
N PHE A 116 42.05 -20.96 10.87
CA PHE A 116 42.38 -21.74 12.04
C PHE A 116 43.23 -22.92 11.57
N ARG A 117 44.53 -22.86 11.88
CA ARG A 117 45.51 -23.87 11.53
C ARG A 117 45.97 -24.51 12.82
N TYR A 118 45.66 -25.79 13.03
CA TYR A 118 46.31 -26.56 14.09
C TYR A 118 47.79 -26.69 13.75
N GLU A 119 48.66 -26.30 14.67
CA GLU A 119 50.09 -26.57 14.58
C GLU A 119 50.31 -28.03 14.97
N ASN A 120 50.80 -28.84 14.03
CA ASN A 120 51.18 -30.26 14.13
C ASN A 120 50.82 -30.96 15.45
N VAL A 121 49.54 -31.25 15.67
CA VAL A 121 49.10 -32.01 16.84
C VAL A 121 49.03 -33.48 16.44
N THR A 122 49.89 -34.30 17.02
CA THR A 122 49.76 -35.76 16.94
C THR A 122 48.61 -36.20 17.83
N ALA A 123 47.60 -36.85 17.24
CA ALA A 123 46.44 -37.32 17.97
C ALA A 123 46.84 -38.46 18.95
N PRO A 124 46.28 -38.47 20.18
CA PRO A 124 46.52 -39.56 21.13
C PRO A 124 45.90 -40.87 20.63
N ALA A 125 46.55 -42.00 20.94
CA ALA A 125 46.18 -43.31 20.38
C ALA A 125 44.84 -43.86 20.88
N THR A 126 44.32 -43.36 22.01
CA THR A 126 43.03 -43.77 22.58
C THR A 126 42.49 -42.68 23.51
N MET A 127 41.16 -42.57 23.59
CA MET A 127 40.46 -41.82 24.64
C MET A 127 39.85 -42.84 25.61
N ASP A 128 40.05 -42.60 26.92
CA ASP A 128 39.50 -43.41 28.02
C ASP A 128 37.96 -43.32 28.12
#